data_AF-A0A383ABH0-F1
#
_entry.id   AF-A0A383ABH0-F1
#
_cell.length_a   1.000
_cell.length_b   1.000
_cell.length_c   1.000
_cell.angle_alpha   90.00
_cell.angle_beta   90.00
_cell.angle_gamma   90.00
#
_symmetry.space_group_name_H-M   'P 1'
#
loop_
_entity.id
_entity.type
_entity.pdbx_description
1 polymer ?
#
loop_
_entity_poly.entity_id
_entity_poly.type
_entity_poly.pdbx_seq_one_letter_code
_entity_poly.pdbx_strand_id
1 'polypeptide(L)'
;IVICTMTALVIIMYNSAGIFEYGGDVIIDGQKVEGAVLTSMAFGDAIPWFPVVLTIAIILFAISTMISWSYYGLQSWMYLFGRSKLSDLTYKYLFLVFIVIGAAANMDAVWGFSDAMILALIFPNMIGLFFLYPKVKEELTKYLKAINK
;
A
#
# COMPACT_ATOMS: atom_id res chain seq x y z
N ILE A 1 10.88 1.21 5.29
CA ILE A 1 11.35 2.07 6.40
C ILE A 1 11.81 3.42 5.87
N VAL A 2 12.86 3.49 5.05
CA VAL A 2 13.43 4.75 4.53
C VAL A 2 12.38 5.74 3.99
N ILE A 3 11.58 5.33 2.99
CA ILE A 3 10.61 6.23 2.33
C ILE A 3 9.57 6.77 3.32
N CYS A 4 8.92 5.89 4.10
CA CYS A 4 7.90 6.32 5.07
C CYS A 4 8.49 7.27 6.13
N THR A 5 9.71 7.01 6.59
CA THR A 5 10.40 7.87 7.55
C THR A 5 10.71 9.23 6.96
N MET A 6 11.19 9.31 5.72
CA MET A 6 11.45 10.59 5.04
C MET A 6 10.17 11.43 4.89
N THR A 7 9.07 10.81 4.45
CA THR A 7 7.77 11.51 4.32
C THR A 7 7.27 12.00 5.67
N ALA A 8 7.34 11.16 6.71
CA ALA A 8 6.92 11.54 8.06
C ALA A 8 7.73 12.71 8.61
N LEU A 9 9.06 12.71 8.42
CA LEU A 9 9.92 13.80 8.87
C LEU A 9 9.57 15.13 8.21
N VAL A 10 9.29 15.14 6.90
CA VAL A 10 8.87 16.36 6.19
C VAL A 10 7.54 16.88 6.72
N ILE A 11 6.56 16.00 6.97
CA ILE A 11 5.27 16.40 7.55
C ILE A 11 5.44 16.95 8.98
N ILE A 12 6.30 16.35 9.79
CA ILE A 12 6.60 16.82 11.16
C ILE A 12 7.27 18.20 11.13
N MET A 13 8.23 18.43 10.23
CA MET A 13 8.88 19.73 10.07
C MET A 13 7.89 20.81 9.60
N TYR A 14 7.02 20.47 8.65
CA TYR A 14 5.95 21.36 8.21
C TYR A 14 5.03 21.75 9.38
N ASN A 15 4.69 20.80 10.26
CA ASN A 15 3.87 21.09 11.44
C ASN A 15 4.62 21.75 12.62
N SER A 16 5.88 22.18 12.44
CA SER A 16 6.67 22.77 13.54
C SER A 16 6.08 24.07 14.08
N ALA A 17 5.32 24.81 13.27
CA ALA A 17 4.58 26.01 13.67
C ALA A 17 3.22 25.72 14.33
N GLY A 18 2.84 24.45 14.50
CA GLY A 18 1.53 24.07 15.06
C GLY A 18 0.37 24.30 14.09
N ILE A 19 0.58 24.03 12.80
CA ILE A 19 -0.39 24.24 11.72
C ILE A 19 -1.63 23.34 11.92
N PHE A 20 -1.44 22.14 12.45
CA PHE A 20 -2.51 21.18 12.73
C PHE A 20 -2.22 20.32 13.96
N GLU A 21 -3.28 19.78 14.57
CA GLU A 21 -3.16 18.87 15.72
C GLU A 21 -2.89 17.41 15.29
N TYR A 22 -2.09 16.71 16.08
CA TYR A 22 -1.83 15.28 15.87
C TYR A 22 -2.97 14.42 16.43
N GLY A 23 -3.29 13.32 15.74
CA GLY A 23 -4.22 12.31 16.25
C GLY A 23 -5.70 12.57 15.91
N GLY A 24 -5.99 13.60 15.12
CA GLY A 24 -7.33 13.90 14.61
C GLY A 24 -7.31 14.26 13.13
N ASP A 25 -8.41 14.81 12.65
CA ASP A 25 -8.54 15.31 11.28
C ASP A 25 -7.60 16.51 11.08
N VAL A 26 -6.78 16.46 10.04
CA VAL A 26 -5.89 17.58 9.69
C VAL A 26 -6.71 18.63 8.94
N ILE A 27 -6.88 19.79 9.57
CA ILE A 27 -7.63 20.92 9.02
C ILE A 27 -6.66 22.06 8.74
N ILE A 28 -6.56 22.48 7.47
CA ILE A 28 -5.75 23.61 7.03
C ILE A 28 -6.68 24.55 6.26
N ASP A 29 -6.70 25.83 6.62
CA ASP A 29 -7.57 26.86 6.01
C ASP A 29 -9.07 26.47 5.97
N GLY A 30 -9.54 25.77 7.01
CA GLY A 30 -10.93 25.34 7.14
C GLY A 30 -11.33 24.16 6.25
N GLN A 31 -10.38 23.53 5.56
CA GLN A 31 -10.59 22.33 4.77
C GLN A 31 -9.90 21.11 5.38
N LYS A 32 -10.55 19.96 5.31
CA LYS A 32 -9.96 18.68 5.68
C LYS A 32 -8.94 18.27 4.62
N VAL A 33 -7.71 17.99 5.06
CA VAL A 33 -6.59 17.63 4.19
C VAL A 33 -6.08 16.25 4.58
N GLU A 34 -5.94 15.35 3.60
CA GLU A 34 -5.47 13.98 3.86
C GLU A 34 -4.44 13.48 2.84
N GLY A 35 -3.71 12.45 3.25
CA GLY A 35 -2.87 11.61 2.39
C GLY A 35 -1.89 12.37 1.51
N ALA A 36 -2.02 12.18 0.20
CA ALA A 36 -1.14 12.77 -0.81
C ALA A 36 -1.17 14.31 -0.82
N VAL A 37 -2.31 14.92 -0.51
CA VAL A 37 -2.48 16.38 -0.53
C VAL A 37 -1.69 17.01 0.61
N LEU A 38 -1.78 16.45 1.82
CA LEU A 38 -0.98 16.90 2.97
C LEU A 38 0.52 16.81 2.68
N THR A 39 0.94 15.69 2.08
CA THR A 39 2.35 15.49 1.70
C THR A 39 2.78 16.53 0.66
N SER A 40 1.94 16.79 -0.35
CA SER A 40 2.22 17.79 -1.38
C SER A 40 2.39 19.20 -0.80
N MET A 41 1.54 19.60 0.15
CA MET A 41 1.66 20.91 0.81
C MET A 41 2.92 21.00 1.70
N ALA A 42 3.22 19.95 2.46
CA ALA A 42 4.42 19.92 3.29
C ALA A 42 5.71 20.01 2.45
N PHE A 43 5.77 19.31 1.31
CA PHE A 43 6.90 19.42 0.40
C PHE A 43 6.92 20.73 -0.37
N GLY A 44 5.76 21.29 -0.70
CA GLY A 44 5.64 22.58 -1.40
C GLY A 44 6.11 23.77 -0.57
N ASP A 45 5.90 23.71 0.75
CA ASP A 45 6.39 24.72 1.70
C ASP A 45 7.93 24.78 1.73
N ALA A 46 8.59 23.62 1.74
CA ALA A 46 10.05 23.54 1.71
C ALA A 46 10.64 23.76 0.30
N ILE A 47 9.99 23.25 -0.75
CA ILE A 47 10.49 23.25 -2.13
C ILE A 47 9.31 23.54 -3.10
N PRO A 48 9.14 24.79 -3.56
CA PRO A 48 7.95 25.21 -4.32
C PRO A 48 7.66 24.44 -5.62
N TRP A 49 8.69 23.89 -6.28
CA TRP A 49 8.55 23.14 -7.54
C TRP A 49 8.35 21.63 -7.35
N PHE A 50 8.59 21.12 -6.14
CA PHE A 50 8.53 19.68 -5.84
C PHE A 50 7.13 19.05 -5.96
N PRO A 51 6.00 19.76 -5.67
CA PRO A 51 4.66 19.20 -5.83
C PRO A 51 4.38 18.59 -7.20
N VAL A 52 4.92 19.17 -8.28
CA VAL A 52 4.76 18.64 -9.64
C VAL A 52 5.48 17.30 -9.79
N VAL A 53 6.71 17.21 -9.29
CA VAL A 53 7.51 15.98 -9.33
C VAL A 53 6.88 14.90 -8.46
N LEU A 54 6.41 15.27 -7.26
CA LEU A 54 5.71 14.38 -6.35
C LEU A 54 4.45 13.81 -7.00
N THR A 55 3.67 14.63 -7.70
CA THR A 55 2.45 14.17 -8.40
C THR A 55 2.76 13.09 -9.42
N ILE A 56 3.80 13.29 -10.25
CA ILE A 56 4.25 12.27 -11.22
C ILE A 56 4.71 10.99 -10.50
N ALA A 57 5.48 11.15 -9.42
CA ALA A 57 5.96 10.01 -8.63
C ALA A 57 4.81 9.20 -8.00
N ILE A 58 3.79 9.86 -7.47
CA ILE A 58 2.60 9.21 -6.90
C ILE A 58 1.83 8.44 -7.95
N ILE A 59 1.66 8.99 -9.17
CA ILE A 59 1.00 8.28 -10.26
C ILE A 59 1.76 7.00 -10.62
N LEU A 60 3.08 7.09 -10.79
CA LEU A 60 3.91 5.93 -11.09
C LEU A 60 3.87 4.88 -9.97
N PHE A 61 3.88 5.33 -8.71
CA PHE A 61 3.78 4.48 -7.54
C PHE A 61 2.41 3.79 -7.42
N ALA A 62 1.32 4.51 -7.72
CA ALA A 62 -0.02 3.95 -7.73
C ALA A 62 -0.15 2.87 -8.82
N ILE A 63 0.36 3.14 -10.03
CA ILE A 63 0.34 2.17 -11.15
C ILE A 63 1.14 0.92 -10.79
N SER A 64 2.36 1.06 -10.28
CA SER A 64 3.20 -0.10 -9.93
C SER A 64 2.54 -0.96 -8.85
N THR A 65 1.95 -0.31 -7.84
CA THR A 65 1.21 -0.98 -6.77
C THR A 65 0.00 -1.74 -7.34
N MET A 66 -0.82 -1.10 -8.18
CA MET A 66 -1.97 -1.74 -8.82
C MET A 66 -1.57 -2.97 -9.64
N ILE A 67 -0.46 -2.91 -10.40
CA ILE A 67 0.03 -4.05 -11.19
C ILE A 67 0.43 -5.22 -10.28
N SER A 68 1.19 -4.96 -9.22
CA SER A 68 1.60 -6.00 -8.27
C SER A 68 0.40 -6.67 -7.59
N TRP A 69 -0.56 -5.88 -7.10
CA TRP A 69 -1.76 -6.41 -6.46
C TRP A 69 -2.69 -7.14 -7.44
N SER A 70 -2.83 -6.64 -8.67
CA SER A 70 -3.53 -7.35 -9.75
C SER A 70 -2.91 -8.71 -9.99
N TYR A 71 -1.57 -8.80 -10.04
CA TYR A 71 -0.88 -10.06 -10.27
C TYR A 71 -1.06 -11.04 -9.12
N TYR A 72 -0.87 -10.60 -7.87
CA TYR A 72 -1.05 -11.46 -6.70
C TYR A 72 -2.47 -11.99 -6.60
N GLY A 73 -3.48 -11.13 -6.75
CA GLY A 73 -4.87 -11.56 -6.68
C GLY A 73 -5.26 -12.46 -7.86
N LEU A 74 -4.71 -12.26 -9.06
CA LEU A 74 -4.91 -13.17 -10.19
C LEU A 74 -4.35 -14.57 -9.90
N GLN A 75 -3.16 -14.67 -9.30
CA GLN A 75 -2.60 -15.97 -8.91
C GLN A 75 -3.48 -16.67 -7.86
N SER A 76 -3.97 -15.93 -6.86
CA SER A 76 -4.91 -16.47 -5.87
C SER A 76 -6.23 -16.92 -6.51
N TRP A 77 -6.76 -16.14 -7.45
CA TRP A 77 -7.97 -16.47 -8.20
C TRP A 77 -7.80 -17.74 -9.04
N MET A 78 -6.68 -17.86 -9.77
CA MET A 78 -6.36 -19.04 -10.57
C MET A 78 -6.12 -20.29 -9.71
N TYR A 79 -5.65 -20.13 -8.47
CA TYR A 79 -5.52 -21.24 -7.52
C TYR A 79 -6.89 -21.77 -7.08
N LEU A 80 -7.87 -20.88 -6.84
CA LEU A 80 -9.21 -21.25 -6.38
C LEU A 80 -10.13 -21.76 -7.49
N PHE A 81 -10.16 -21.05 -8.63
CA PHE A 81 -11.12 -21.31 -9.72
C PHE A 81 -10.50 -22.06 -10.91
N GLY A 82 -9.23 -22.44 -10.79
CA GLY A 82 -8.49 -23.13 -11.84
C GLY A 82 -7.97 -22.21 -12.95
N ARG A 83 -7.01 -22.73 -13.71
CA ARG A 83 -6.35 -22.02 -14.81
C ARG A 83 -7.18 -22.14 -16.09
N SER A 84 -7.96 -21.13 -16.40
CA SER A 84 -8.64 -21.01 -17.70
C SER A 84 -8.56 -19.58 -18.22
N LYS A 85 -8.63 -19.43 -19.55
CA LYS A 85 -8.65 -18.10 -20.19
C LYS A 85 -9.86 -17.27 -19.75
N LEU A 86 -10.99 -17.93 -19.50
CA LEU A 86 -12.19 -17.28 -18.98
C LEU A 86 -11.95 -16.77 -17.56
N SER A 87 -11.39 -17.60 -16.67
CA SER A 87 -11.07 -17.23 -15.29
C SER A 87 -10.10 -16.03 -15.20
N ASP A 88 -9.06 -16.02 -16.04
CA ASP A 88 -8.11 -14.90 -16.15
C ASP A 88 -8.78 -13.59 -16.58
N LEU A 89 -9.59 -13.63 -17.64
CA LEU A 89 -10.29 -12.46 -18.14
C LEU A 89 -11.33 -11.95 -17.13
N THR A 90 -12.10 -12.85 -16.51
CA THR A 90 -13.10 -12.48 -15.48
C THR A 90 -12.44 -11.73 -14.33
N TYR A 91 -11.31 -12.21 -13.81
CA TYR A 91 -10.59 -11.51 -12.74
C TYR A 91 -10.10 -10.13 -13.18
N LYS A 92 -9.53 -10.00 -14.39
CA LYS A 92 -9.05 -8.71 -14.91
C LYS A 92 -10.17 -7.69 -15.06
N TYR A 93 -11.32 -8.09 -15.61
CA TYR A 93 -12.48 -7.21 -15.71
C TYR A 93 -13.00 -6.80 -14.34
N LEU A 94 -13.12 -7.75 -13.42
CA LEU A 94 -13.52 -7.46 -12.04
C LEU A 94 -12.58 -6.46 -11.38
N PHE A 95 -11.27 -6.68 -11.48
CA PHE A 95 -10.25 -5.78 -10.93
C PHE A 95 -10.38 -4.36 -11.49
N LEU A 96 -10.53 -4.20 -12.81
CA LEU A 96 -10.72 -2.89 -13.44
C LEU A 96 -11.99 -2.17 -12.96
N VAL A 97 -13.10 -2.90 -12.79
CA VAL A 97 -14.36 -2.33 -12.25
C VAL A 97 -14.14 -1.83 -10.82
N PHE A 98 -13.47 -2.63 -9.97
CA PHE A 98 -13.18 -2.23 -8.60
C PHE A 98 -12.23 -1.03 -8.51
N ILE A 99 -11.31 -0.82 -9.46
CA ILE A 99 -10.50 0.40 -9.52
C ILE A 99 -11.40 1.64 -9.71
N VAL A 100 -12.36 1.58 -10.63
CA VAL A 100 -13.27 2.70 -10.89
C VAL A 100 -14.13 3.00 -9.67
N ILE A 101 -14.65 1.96 -9.01
CA ILE A 101 -15.43 2.10 -7.77
C ILE A 101 -14.55 2.69 -6.66
N GLY A 102 -13.34 2.18 -6.48
CA GLY A 102 -12.40 2.65 -5.46
C GLY A 102 -11.99 4.10 -5.66
N ALA A 103 -11.84 4.55 -6.90
CA ALA A 103 -11.54 5.95 -7.23
C ALA A 103 -12.70 6.92 -6.91
N ALA A 104 -13.94 6.43 -6.84
CA ALA A 104 -15.12 7.22 -6.51
C ALA A 104 -15.57 7.09 -5.04
N ALA A 105 -14.95 6.20 -4.26
CA ALA A 105 -15.29 5.97 -2.86
C ALA A 105 -14.54 6.92 -1.91
N ASN A 106 -15.12 7.19 -0.75
CA ASN A 106 -14.49 8.01 0.30
C ASN A 106 -13.28 7.27 0.92
N MET A 107 -12.21 8.01 1.26
CA MET A 107 -10.96 7.44 1.80
C MET A 107 -11.18 6.58 3.06
N ASP A 108 -11.97 7.05 4.02
CA ASP A 108 -12.28 6.30 5.25
C ASP A 108 -12.89 4.92 4.98
N ALA A 109 -13.83 4.85 4.03
CA ALA A 109 -14.49 3.60 3.66
C ALA A 109 -13.51 2.63 2.98
N VAL A 110 -12.62 3.16 2.13
CA VAL A 110 -11.60 2.36 1.43
C VAL A 110 -10.57 1.82 2.42
N TRP A 111 -10.11 2.64 3.38
CA TRP A 111 -9.19 2.19 4.43
C TRP A 111 -9.82 1.15 5.34
N GLY A 112 -11.03 1.39 5.85
CA GLY A 112 -11.72 0.42 6.71
C GLY A 112 -11.94 -0.93 6.02
N PHE A 113 -12.31 -0.93 4.73
CA PHE A 113 -12.43 -2.16 3.96
C PHE A 113 -11.08 -2.84 3.73
N SER A 114 -10.05 -2.07 3.35
CA SER A 114 -8.71 -2.60 3.08
C SER A 114 -8.07 -3.23 4.31
N ASP A 115 -8.19 -2.59 5.48
CA ASP A 115 -7.67 -3.10 6.73
C ASP A 115 -8.34 -4.42 7.12
N ALA A 116 -9.67 -4.51 6.98
CA ALA A 116 -10.40 -5.74 7.24
C ALA A 116 -9.93 -6.89 6.32
N MET A 117 -9.71 -6.61 5.03
CA MET A 117 -9.23 -7.61 4.07
C MET A 117 -7.78 -8.03 4.33
N ILE A 118 -6.89 -7.08 4.66
CA ILE A 118 -5.49 -7.38 5.01
C ILE A 118 -5.44 -8.22 6.29
N LEU A 119 -6.23 -7.89 7.31
CA LEU A 119 -6.33 -8.69 8.53
C LEU A 119 -6.82 -10.12 8.24
N ALA A 120 -7.85 -10.25 7.41
CA ALA A 120 -8.37 -11.56 6.98
C ALA A 120 -7.32 -12.38 6.21
N LEU A 121 -6.43 -11.73 5.46
CA LEU A 121 -5.33 -12.39 4.75
C LEU A 121 -4.17 -12.75 5.68
N ILE A 122 -3.80 -11.87 6.62
CA ILE A 122 -2.65 -12.06 7.51
C ILE A 122 -2.90 -13.24 8.47
N PHE A 123 -4.10 -13.33 9.04
CA PHE A 123 -4.41 -14.31 10.09
C PHE A 123 -4.15 -15.78 9.67
N PRO A 124 -4.72 -16.31 8.56
CA PRO A 124 -4.43 -17.67 8.12
C PRO A 124 -2.97 -17.88 7.72
N ASN A 125 -2.33 -16.87 7.11
CA ASN A 125 -0.93 -16.95 6.71
C ASN A 125 0.00 -17.03 7.92
N MET A 126 -0.28 -16.27 8.99
CA MET A 126 0.49 -16.34 10.24
C MET A 126 0.37 -17.71 10.91
N ILE A 127 -0.83 -18.29 10.93
CA ILE A 127 -1.03 -19.65 11.45
C ILE A 127 -0.21 -20.67 10.63
N GLY A 128 -0.27 -20.58 9.30
CA GLY A 128 0.53 -21.43 8.42
C GLY A 128 2.03 -21.30 8.65
N LEU A 129 2.53 -20.06 8.78
CA LEU A 129 3.94 -19.79 9.07
C LEU A 129 4.37 -20.32 10.44
N PHE A 130 3.50 -20.28 11.45
CA PHE A 130 3.81 -20.83 12.77
C PHE A 130 4.09 -22.34 12.69
N PHE A 131 3.29 -23.08 11.93
CA PHE A 131 3.52 -24.52 11.71
C PHE A 131 4.69 -24.81 10.78
N LEU A 132 4.94 -23.96 9.77
CA LEU A 132 6.01 -24.13 8.79
C LEU A 132 7.37 -23.61 9.26
N TYR A 133 7.42 -22.80 10.32
CA TYR A 133 8.64 -22.25 10.91
C TYR A 133 9.80 -23.25 11.05
N PRO A 134 9.63 -24.46 11.65
CA PRO A 134 10.72 -25.42 11.77
C PRO A 134 11.27 -25.86 10.41
N LYS A 135 10.40 -26.01 9.40
CA LYS A 135 10.82 -26.41 8.05
C LYS A 135 11.57 -25.30 7.33
N VAL A 136 11.10 -24.05 7.46
CA VAL A 136 11.79 -22.88 6.91
C VAL A 136 13.18 -22.73 7.54
N LYS A 137 13.31 -22.96 8.85
CA LYS A 137 14.62 -22.94 9.54
C LYS A 137 15.58 -24.00 9.01
N GLU A 138 15.09 -25.21 8.72
CA GLU A 138 15.88 -26.29 8.13
C GLU A 138 16.39 -25.89 6.73
N GLU A 139 15.51 -25.41 5.86
CA GLU A 139 15.86 -25.00 4.50
C GLU A 139 16.80 -23.79 4.47
N LEU A 140 16.61 -22.81 5.38
CA LEU A 140 17.53 -21.69 5.55
C LEU A 140 18.94 -22.18 5.95
N THR A 141 19.02 -23.15 6.86
CA THR A 141 20.32 -23.71 7.30
C THR A 141 21.02 -24.43 6.15
N LYS A 142 20.28 -25.18 5.32
CA LYS A 142 20.83 -25.82 4.11
C LYS A 142 21.33 -24.77 3.12
N TYR A 143 20.53 -23.75 2.85
CA TYR A 143 20.91 -22.66 1.94
C TYR A 143 22.18 -21.95 2.41
N LEU A 144 22.25 -21.57 3.68
CA LEU A 144 23.43 -20.92 4.28
C LEU A 144 24.69 -21.78 4.17
N LYS A 145 24.58 -23.10 4.40
CA LYS A 145 25.70 -24.04 4.19
C LYS A 145 26.15 -24.13 2.74
N ALA A 146 25.23 -24.04 1.78
CA ALA A 146 25.55 -24.11 0.36
C ALA A 146 26.25 -22.84 -0.15
N ILE A 147 25.95 -21.67 0.42
CA ILE A 147 26.56 -20.39 0.03
C ILE A 147 27.81 -20.04 0.84
N ASN A 148 28.01 -20.61 2.04
CA ASN A 148 29.26 -20.50 2.78
C ASN A 148 30.32 -21.41 2.14
N LYS A 149 31.08 -20.82 1.22
CA LYS A 149 32.44 -21.27 0.88
C LYS A 149 33.42 -20.82 1.96
#